data_AF-A0A7R9DSE9-F1
#
_entry.id   AF-A0A7R9DSE9-F1
#
_cell.length_a   1.000
_cell.length_b   1.000
_cell.length_c   1.000
_cell.angle_alpha   90.00
_cell.angle_beta   90.00
_cell.angle_gamma   90.00
#
_symmetry.space_group_name_H-M   'P 1'
#
loop_
_entity.id
_entity.type
_entity.pdbx_description
1 polymer ?
#
loop_
_entity_poly.entity_id
_entity_poly.type
_entity_poly.pdbx_seq_one_letter_code
_entity_poly.pdbx_strand_id
1 'polypeptide(L)' 'MKPPIVQCSNGHSECKGKLTVCPSCRADYLVTKNLLAKQMACKVKHPCKNQSAGYSENYPLEHLTRPGAECPHRMFRV' A
#
# COMPACT_ATOMS: atom_id res chain seq x y z
N MET A 1 -4.32 9.26 1.39
CA MET A 1 -3.05 9.35 0.64
C MET A 1 -2.25 8.08 0.87
N LYS A 2 -1.69 7.46 -0.17
CA LYS A 2 -0.88 6.22 -0.04
C LYS A 2 0.59 6.60 0.21
N PRO A 3 1.32 5.90 1.10
CA PRO A 3 2.72 6.16 1.34
C PRO A 3 3.55 5.91 0.07
N PRO A 4 4.55 6.73 -0.24
CA PRO A 4 5.42 6.49 -1.39
C PRO A 4 6.31 5.27 -1.14
N ILE A 5 6.48 4.40 -2.14
CA ILE A 5 7.48 3.34 -2.11
C ILE A 5 8.84 3.94 -2.47
N VAL A 6 9.82 3.74 -1.60
CA VAL A 6 11.19 4.25 -1.71
C VAL A 6 12.19 3.11 -1.73
N GLN A 7 13.37 3.37 -2.28
CA GLN A 7 14.45 2.40 -2.33
C GLN A 7 15.61 2.88 -1.45
N CYS A 8 16.19 2.00 -0.64
CA CYS A 8 17.42 2.32 0.08
C CYS A 8 18.66 2.24 -0.82
N SER A 9 19.79 2.77 -0.36
CA SER A 9 21.06 2.76 -1.11
C SER A 9 21.52 1.34 -1.49
N ASN A 10 21.07 0.32 -0.76
CA ASN A 10 21.36 -1.09 -1.03
C ASN A 10 20.30 -1.80 -1.90
N GLY A 11 19.25 -1.10 -2.36
CA GLY A 11 18.25 -1.65 -3.29
C GLY A 11 16.96 -2.19 -2.67
N HIS A 12 16.80 -2.22 -1.34
CA HIS A 12 15.55 -2.65 -0.72
C HIS A 12 14.43 -1.63 -0.92
N SER A 13 13.26 -2.12 -1.33
CA SER A 13 12.09 -1.28 -1.64
C SER A 13 11.04 -1.38 -0.54
N GLU A 14 10.76 -0.27 0.12
CA GLU A 14 9.88 -0.22 1.29
C GLU A 14 8.80 0.86 1.13
N CYS A 15 7.63 0.65 1.73
CA CYS A 15 6.61 1.69 1.85
C CYS A 15 7.08 2.72 2.88
N LYS A 16 7.43 3.94 2.44
CA LYS A 16 7.84 5.03 3.33
C LYS A 16 6.64 5.55 4.12
N GLY A 17 6.38 4.90 5.25
CA GLY A 17 5.53 5.43 6.31
C GLY A 17 6.31 6.46 7.12
N LYS A 18 6.50 6.15 8.41
CA LYS A 18 7.32 6.94 9.34
C LYS A 18 8.79 6.47 9.42
N LEU A 19 9.20 5.62 8.48
CA LEU A 19 10.55 5.04 8.46
C LEU A 19 11.56 6.04 7.90
N THR A 20 12.62 6.28 8.66
CA THR A 20 13.76 7.15 8.26
C THR A 20 14.89 6.35 7.62
N VAL A 21 15.06 5.07 8.00
CA VAL A 21 16.09 4.16 7.51
C VAL A 21 15.51 2.81 7.12
N CYS A 22 16.22 2.05 6.30
CA CYS A 22 15.81 0.71 5.89
C CYS A 22 15.78 -0.26 7.09
N PRO A 23 14.68 -0.98 7.35
CA PRO A 23 14.61 -1.93 8.46
C PRO A 23 15.53 -3.14 8.25
N SER A 24 15.79 -3.54 7.00
CA SER A 24 16.58 -4.73 6.68
C SER A 24 18.09 -4.51 6.77
N CYS A 25 18.57 -3.33 6.35
CA CYS A 25 20.01 -3.06 6.27
C CYS A 25 20.46 -1.73 6.89
N ARG A 26 19.54 -0.98 7.50
CA ARG A 26 19.79 0.31 8.17
C ARG A 26 20.36 1.42 7.28
N ALA A 27 20.46 1.18 5.97
CA ALA A 27 20.88 2.19 5.00
C ALA A 27 19.81 3.27 4.80
N ASP A 28 20.26 4.47 4.45
CA ASP A 28 19.39 5.58 4.10
C ASP A 28 18.55 5.30 2.85
N TYR A 29 17.40 5.96 2.79
CA TYR A 29 16.56 5.96 1.61
C TYR A 29 17.07 6.95 0.58
N LEU A 30 17.11 6.51 -0.68
CA LEU A 30 17.37 7.38 -1.81
C LEU A 30 16.23 8.41 -1.95
N VAL A 31 16.57 9.58 -2.47
CA VAL A 31 15.58 10.64 -2.79
C VAL A 31 14.63 10.17 -3.90
N THR A 32 15.11 9.25 -4.76
CA THR A 32 14.37 8.71 -5.90
C THR A 32 13.34 7.67 -5.47
N LYS A 33 12.15 7.74 -6.09
CA LYS A 33 11.05 6.79 -5.86
C LYS A 33 11.22 5.56 -6.75
N ASN A 34 10.92 4.37 -6.24
CA ASN A 34 10.89 3.17 -7.07
C ASN A 34 9.57 3.10 -7.86
N LEU A 35 9.60 3.51 -9.13
CA LEU A 35 8.41 3.54 -9.99
C LEU A 35 7.86 2.13 -10.30
N LEU A 36 8.75 1.16 -10.50
CA LEU A 36 8.36 -0.23 -10.75
C LEU A 36 7.62 -0.80 -9.53
N ALA A 37 8.17 -0.63 -8.34
CA ALA A 37 7.53 -1.10 -7.10
C ALA A 37 6.18 -0.41 -6.87
N LYS A 38 6.05 0.88 -7.21
CA LYS A 38 4.75 1.58 -7.21
C LYS A 38 3.75 0.95 -8.18
N GLN A 39 4.16 0.66 -9.41
CA GLN A 39 3.28 0.04 -10.41
C GLN A 39 2.86 -1.37 -9.99
N MET A 40 3.79 -2.16 -9.44
CA MET A 40 3.50 -3.50 -8.93
C MET A 40 2.53 -3.45 -7.74
N ALA A 41 2.73 -2.53 -6.80
CA ALA A 41 1.83 -2.36 -5.66
C ALA A 41 0.39 -2.01 -6.07
N CYS A 42 0.20 -1.34 -7.20
CA CYS A 42 -1.13 -1.09 -7.76
C CYS A 42 -1.81 -2.36 -8.29
N LYS A 43 -1.04 -3.34 -8.79
CA LYS A 43 -1.56 -4.59 -9.35
C LYS A 43 -1.84 -5.65 -8.29
N VAL A 44 -1.22 -5.55 -7.12
CA VAL A 44 -1.48 -6.45 -5.99
C VAL A 44 -2.92 -6.24 -5.49
N LYS A 45 -3.61 -7.34 -5.18
CA LYS A 45 -4.93 -7.30 -4.53
C LYS A 45 -4.74 -6.99 -3.05
N HIS A 46 -5.48 -6.02 -2.54
CA HIS A 46 -5.43 -5.58 -1.15
C HIS A 46 -6.66 -6.12 -0.41
N PRO A 47 -6.52 -6.47 0.87
CA PRO A 47 -7.65 -6.92 1.68
C PRO A 47 -8.69 -5.80 1.82
N CYS A 48 -9.98 -6.13 1.73
CA CYS A 48 -11.04 -5.16 2.06
C CYS A 48 -10.88 -4.71 3.53
N LYS A 49 -11.11 -3.42 3.79
CA LYS A 49 -11.06 -2.84 5.14
C LYS A 49 -12.03 -3.50 6.13
N ASN A 50 -13.04 -4.22 5.64
CA ASN A 50 -14.04 -4.93 6.44
C ASN A 50 -13.65 -6.39 6.73
N GLN A 51 -12.38 -6.78 6.56
CA GLN A 51 -11.90 -8.12 6.92
C GLN A 51 -12.20 -8.48 8.39
N SER A 52 -12.11 -7.51 9.29
CA SER A 52 -12.43 -7.65 10.71
C SER A 52 -13.92 -7.96 10.97
N ALA A 53 -14.79 -7.69 10.00
CA ALA A 53 -16.21 -8.04 10.05
C ALA A 53 -16.53 -9.39 9.37
N GLY A 54 -15.51 -10.16 8.99
CA GLY A 54 -15.66 -11.50 8.40
C GLY A 54 -15.60 -11.57 6.88
N TYR A 55 -15.31 -10.45 6.19
CA TYR A 55 -15.25 -10.41 4.72
C TYR A 55 -13.82 -10.62 4.20
N SER A 56 -13.53 -11.82 3.67
CA SER A 56 -12.19 -12.23 3.24
C SER A 56 -11.84 -11.85 1.79
N GLU A 57 -12.62 -10.99 1.14
CA GLU A 57 -12.41 -10.64 -0.28
C GLU A 57 -11.24 -9.68 -0.47
N ASN A 58 -10.40 -9.98 -1.47
CA ASN A 58 -9.25 -9.17 -1.86
C ASN A 58 -9.55 -8.47 -3.19
N TYR A 59 -9.46 -7.15 -3.21
CA TYR A 59 -9.76 -6.33 -4.39
C TYR A 59 -8.51 -5.65 -4.94
N PRO A 60 -8.39 -5.45 -6.26
CA PRO A 60 -7.30 -4.68 -6.83
C PRO A 60 -7.29 -3.26 -6.25
N LEU A 61 -6.10 -2.67 -6.15
CA LEU A 61 -5.93 -1.38 -5.50
C LEU A 61 -6.78 -0.27 -6.13
N GLU A 62 -7.02 -0.35 -7.44
CA GLU A 62 -7.84 0.59 -8.21
C GLU A 62 -9.29 0.62 -7.71
N HIS A 63 -9.87 -0.54 -7.37
CA HIS A 63 -11.21 -0.66 -6.79
C HIS A 63 -11.32 0.00 -5.40
N LEU A 64 -10.23 0.10 -4.65
CA LEU A 64 -10.24 0.74 -3.31
C LEU A 64 -9.99 2.25 -3.36
N THR A 65 -9.61 2.81 -4.51
CA THR A 65 -9.25 4.25 -4.63
C THR A 65 -10.16 5.10 -5.49
N ARG A 66 -11.08 4.51 -6.25
CA ARG A 66 -12.08 5.30 -6.98
C ARG A 66 -13.04 5.96 -5.98
N PRO A 67 -13.31 7.28 -6.06
CA PRO A 67 -14.35 7.92 -5.27
C PRO A 67 -15.70 7.24 -5.56
N GLY A 68 -16.37 6.70 -4.54
CA GLY A 68 -17.59 5.91 -4.68
C GLY A 68 -17.38 4.45 -5.11
N ALA A 69 -16.14 3.96 -5.21
CA ALA A 69 -15.88 2.53 -5.19
C ALA A 69 -15.75 2.10 -3.72
N GLU A 70 -16.90 1.77 -3.18
CA GLU A 70 -17.06 1.24 -1.84
C GLU A 70 -16.95 -0.28 -1.95
N CYS A 71 -16.22 -0.93 -1.03
CA CYS A 71 -16.35 -2.38 -0.83
C CYS A 71 -17.88 -2.63 -0.70
N PRO A 72 -18.49 -3.56 -1.45
CA PRO A 72 -19.94 -3.78 -1.44
C PRO A 72 -20.48 -3.96 -0.02
N HIS A 73 -19.63 -4.49 0.86
CA HIS A 73 -19.83 -4.67 2.30
C HIS A 73 -19.52 -3.42 3.12
N ARG A 74 -19.79 -2.22 2.60
CA ARG A 74 -19.72 -1.00 3.38
C ARG A 74 -20.79 -1.10 4.47
N MET A 75 -20.38 -1.34 5.71
CA MET A 75 -21.26 -1.12 6.84
C MET A 75 -21.64 0.36 6.83
N PHE A 76 -22.89 0.65 6.51
CA PHE A 76 -23.52 1.90 6.89
C PHE A 76 -23.41 1.97 8.41
N ARG A 77 -22.58 2.87 8.91
CA ARG A 77 -22.52 3.16 10.33
C ARG A 77 -23.86 3.82 10.66
N VAL A 78 -24.77 3.05 11.28
CA VAL A 78 -25.97 3.58 11.95
C VAL A 78 -25.57 4.44 13.14
#